data_AF-A0A2H0WEF1-F1
#
_entry.id   AF-A0A2H0WEF1-F1
#
_cell.length_a   1.000
_cell.length_b   1.000
_cell.length_c   1.000
_cell.angle_alpha   90.00
_cell.angle_beta   90.00
_cell.angle_gamma   90.00
#
_symmetry.space_group_name_H-M   'P 1'
#
loop_
_entity.id
_entity.type
_entity.pdbx_description
1 polymer ?
#
loop_
_entity_poly.entity_id
_entity_poly.type
_entity_poly.pdbx_seq_one_letter_code
_entity_poly.pdbx_strand_id
1 'polypeptide(L)'
;MAHHQGMSLVSINNVIHQNIVQDRFHRDPRVRATQLLLQERVPQGVALAPPKASEVELETQFQPSAHSLIKHYSNPDSSTPRIHLLSNQNYSIMISTAGGGYSKCDDLAVTRWKEDATRDNSGSFIFVRDLTEDKIWSTSYLPLANLPASYKVSFGEEKVE
;
A
#
# COMPACT_ATOMS: atom_id res chain seq x y z
N MET A 1 -18.74 -21.62 26.71
CA MET A 1 -18.27 -21.99 25.36
C MET A 1 -19.25 -21.59 24.26
N ALA A 2 -20.51 -22.06 24.27
CA ALA A 2 -21.50 -21.73 23.22
C ALA A 2 -21.75 -20.22 23.05
N HIS A 3 -21.74 -19.45 24.14
CA HIS A 3 -21.90 -17.99 24.08
C HIS A 3 -20.81 -17.30 23.24
N HIS A 4 -19.53 -17.65 23.44
CA HIS A 4 -18.43 -17.08 22.65
C HIS A 4 -18.56 -17.45 21.16
N GLN A 5 -18.92 -18.70 20.88
CA GLN A 5 -19.16 -19.15 19.50
C GLN A 5 -20.33 -18.40 18.85
N GLY A 6 -21.41 -18.17 19.60
CA GLY A 6 -22.53 -17.35 19.14
C GLY A 6 -22.13 -15.91 18.84
N MET A 7 -21.34 -15.28 19.72
CA MET A 7 -20.84 -13.91 19.51
C MET A 7 -19.96 -13.80 18.26
N SER A 8 -19.09 -14.78 18.01
CA SER A 8 -18.27 -14.83 16.80
C SER A 8 -19.10 -14.99 15.52
N LEU A 9 -20.13 -15.83 15.53
CA LEU A 9 -21.02 -15.99 14.38
C LEU A 9 -21.82 -14.71 14.08
N VAL A 10 -22.32 -14.05 15.13
CA VAL A 10 -23.05 -12.79 15.01
C VAL A 10 -22.15 -11.69 14.44
N SER A 11 -20.89 -11.60 14.86
CA SER A 11 -19.95 -10.60 14.36
C SER A 11 -19.62 -10.82 12.87
N ILE A 12 -19.36 -12.07 12.46
CA ILE A 12 -19.12 -12.41 11.04
C ILE A 12 -20.34 -12.06 10.18
N ASN A 13 -21.54 -12.47 10.61
CA ASN A 13 -22.78 -12.15 9.92
C ASN A 13 -22.97 -10.64 9.75
N ASN A 14 -22.59 -9.86 10.75
CA ASN A 14 -22.67 -8.40 10.71
C ASN A 14 -21.76 -7.77 9.67
N VAL A 15 -20.52 -8.25 9.57
CA VAL A 15 -19.55 -7.74 8.59
C VAL A 15 -20.03 -8.04 7.17
N ILE A 16 -20.50 -9.28 6.92
CA ILE A 16 -20.94 -9.72 5.59
C ILE A 16 -22.22 -9.00 5.16
N HIS A 17 -23.13 -8.75 6.10
CA HIS A 17 -24.46 -8.17 5.82
C HIS A 17 -24.58 -6.71 6.26
N GLN A 18 -23.49 -5.94 6.21
CA GLN A 18 -23.51 -4.48 6.38
C GLN A 18 -24.24 -4.02 7.66
N ASN A 19 -23.90 -4.60 8.82
CA ASN A 19 -24.45 -4.27 10.14
C ASN A 19 -25.96 -4.59 10.34
N ILE A 20 -26.47 -5.62 9.64
CA ILE A 20 -27.87 -6.04 9.74
C ILE A 20 -28.37 -6.30 11.16
N VAL A 21 -27.51 -6.74 12.08
CA VAL A 21 -27.91 -7.03 13.47
C VAL A 21 -28.12 -5.72 14.23
N GLN A 22 -27.27 -4.71 14.04
CA GLN A 22 -27.48 -3.38 14.61
C GLN A 22 -28.74 -2.75 14.02
N ASP A 23 -28.98 -2.88 12.72
CA ASP A 23 -30.17 -2.32 12.08
C ASP A 23 -31.46 -2.93 12.64
N ARG A 24 -31.48 -4.27 12.81
CA ARG A 24 -32.61 -4.97 13.45
C ARG A 24 -32.81 -4.51 14.88
N PHE A 25 -31.72 -4.32 15.64
CA PHE A 25 -31.77 -3.87 17.02
C PHE A 25 -32.31 -2.42 17.13
N HIS A 26 -31.89 -1.53 16.23
CA HIS A 26 -32.31 -0.12 16.21
C HIS A 26 -33.67 0.12 15.55
N ARG A 27 -34.34 -0.94 15.05
CA ARG A 27 -35.72 -0.86 14.54
C ARG A 27 -36.74 -0.64 15.65
N ASP A 28 -36.43 -1.00 16.90
CA ASP A 28 -37.27 -0.67 18.06
C ASP A 28 -37.06 0.81 18.45
N PRO A 29 -38.12 1.64 18.43
CA PRO A 29 -38.02 3.06 18.78
C PRO A 29 -37.45 3.32 20.18
N ARG A 30 -37.65 2.39 21.13
CA ARG A 30 -37.15 2.52 22.51
C ARG A 30 -35.64 2.40 22.57
N VAL A 31 -35.08 1.45 21.80
CA VAL A 31 -33.62 1.27 21.68
C VAL A 31 -33.00 2.50 21.02
N ARG A 32 -33.62 2.98 19.94
CA ARG A 32 -33.14 4.17 19.22
C ARG A 32 -33.16 5.42 20.08
N ALA A 33 -34.19 5.60 20.92
CA ALA A 33 -34.28 6.71 21.86
C ALA A 33 -33.12 6.73 22.87
N THR A 34 -32.56 5.55 23.20
CA THR A 34 -31.42 5.40 24.12
C THR A 34 -30.08 5.21 23.42
N GLN A 35 -29.98 5.42 22.10
CA GLN A 35 -28.78 5.11 21.31
C GLN A 35 -27.50 5.76 21.88
N LEU A 36 -27.59 7.00 22.38
CA LEU A 36 -26.45 7.71 22.95
C LEU A 36 -25.94 7.07 24.26
N LEU A 37 -26.79 6.32 24.97
CA LEU A 37 -26.39 5.57 26.18
C LEU A 37 -25.73 4.23 25.85
N LEU A 38 -25.92 3.73 24.62
CA LEU A 38 -25.33 2.49 24.13
C LEU A 38 -23.94 2.69 23.51
N GLN A 39 -23.54 3.94 23.27
CA GLN A 39 -22.21 4.27 22.78
C GLN A 39 -21.22 4.28 23.96
N GLU A 40 -20.11 3.57 23.80
CA GLU A 40 -18.98 3.71 24.71
C GLU A 40 -18.47 5.16 24.63
N ARG A 41 -18.16 5.76 25.79
CA ARG A 41 -17.53 7.09 25.80
C ARG A 41 -16.18 6.98 25.14
N VAL A 42 -15.87 7.90 24.22
CA VAL A 42 -14.53 8.01 23.63
C VAL A 42 -13.51 8.09 24.78
N PRO A 43 -12.53 7.16 24.85
CA PRO A 43 -11.53 7.18 25.91
C PRO A 43 -10.75 8.49 25.84
N GLN A 44 -11.00 9.40 26.78
CA GLN A 44 -10.20 10.61 26.93
C GLN A 44 -8.97 10.27 27.77
N GLY A 45 -7.78 10.43 27.19
CA GLY A 45 -6.52 10.17 27.88
C GLY A 45 -5.97 8.75 27.67
N VAL A 46 -6.12 8.17 26.48
CA VAL A 46 -5.24 7.06 26.08
C VAL A 46 -3.81 7.58 26.15
N ALA A 47 -3.07 7.16 27.18
CA ALA A 47 -1.63 7.32 27.17
C ALA A 47 -1.15 6.61 25.92
N LEU A 48 -0.67 7.38 24.94
CA LEU A 48 0.08 6.82 23.83
C LEU A 48 1.20 6.02 24.47
N ALA A 49 1.10 4.69 24.44
CA ALA A 49 2.19 3.84 24.87
C ALA A 49 3.41 4.28 24.04
N PRO A 50 4.58 4.50 24.66
CA PRO A 50 5.76 4.78 23.86
C PRO A 50 5.89 3.65 22.84
N PRO A 51 6.09 3.98 21.55
CA PRO A 51 6.14 2.98 20.49
C PRO A 51 7.14 1.90 20.88
N LYS A 52 6.76 0.64 20.65
CA LYS A 52 7.68 -0.49 20.91
C LYS A 52 8.92 -0.28 20.04
N ALA A 53 10.09 -0.73 20.49
CA ALA A 53 11.35 -0.52 19.76
C ALA A 53 11.30 -0.95 18.27
N SER A 54 10.43 -1.91 17.92
CA SER A 54 10.14 -2.31 16.54
C SER A 54 9.37 -1.28 15.70
N GLU A 55 8.53 -0.46 16.32
CA GLU A 55 7.81 0.65 15.67
C GLU A 55 8.75 1.87 15.50
N VAL A 56 9.68 2.07 16.43
CA VAL A 56 10.69 3.15 16.36
C VAL A 56 11.65 2.97 15.18
N GLU A 57 11.97 1.74 14.78
CA GLU A 57 12.77 1.47 13.57
C GLU A 57 12.01 1.79 12.27
N LEU A 58 10.67 1.74 12.28
CA LEU A 58 9.83 2.16 11.16
C LEU A 58 9.63 3.69 11.13
N GLU A 59 9.57 4.33 12.30
CA GLU A 59 9.32 5.78 12.42
C GLU A 59 10.58 6.65 12.32
N THR A 60 11.79 6.13 12.60
CA THR A 60 13.03 6.92 12.46
C THR A 60 13.33 7.36 11.01
N GLN A 61 12.56 6.88 10.02
CA GLN A 61 12.65 7.32 8.62
C GLN A 61 11.67 8.45 8.25
N PHE A 62 10.79 8.89 9.15
CA PHE A 62 9.83 9.98 8.87
C PHE A 62 10.06 11.19 9.77
N GLN A 63 10.99 12.06 9.36
CA GLN A 63 10.91 13.49 9.70
C GLN A 63 10.02 14.17 8.66
N PRO A 64 8.87 14.76 9.03
CA PRO A 64 8.09 15.58 8.10
C PRO A 64 8.77 16.95 8.01
N SER A 65 9.79 17.08 7.17
CA SER A 65 10.24 18.38 6.70
C SER A 65 9.39 18.79 5.51
N ALA A 66 8.80 19.98 5.57
CA ALA A 66 7.99 20.57 4.51
C ALA A 66 8.87 21.08 3.35
N HIS A 67 9.58 20.17 2.70
CA HIS A 67 10.31 20.40 1.45
C HIS A 67 9.95 19.26 0.51
N SER A 68 9.61 19.54 -0.75
CA SER A 68 9.33 18.53 -1.78
C SER A 68 10.25 17.31 -1.62
N LEU A 69 9.69 16.20 -1.10
CA LEU A 69 10.46 15.04 -0.63
C LEU A 69 10.70 14.10 -1.81
N ILE A 70 11.52 14.52 -2.78
CA ILE A 70 12.02 13.60 -3.79
C ILE A 70 12.86 12.53 -3.07
N LYS A 71 12.40 11.29 -3.08
CA LYS A 71 13.12 10.17 -2.47
C LYS A 71 14.07 9.57 -3.50
N HIS A 72 15.36 9.54 -3.18
CA HIS A 72 16.36 8.92 -4.03
C HIS A 72 16.75 7.52 -3.54
N TYR A 73 16.84 6.58 -4.48
CA TYR A 73 17.29 5.21 -4.24
C TYR A 73 18.38 4.85 -5.23
N SER A 74 19.43 4.21 -4.74
CA SER A 74 20.51 3.66 -5.58
C SER A 74 20.54 2.13 -5.57
N ASN A 75 19.84 1.49 -4.63
CA ASN A 75 19.81 0.05 -4.55
C ASN A 75 18.50 -0.53 -5.12
N PRO A 76 18.52 -1.20 -6.28
CA PRO A 76 17.34 -1.79 -6.87
C PRO A 76 16.88 -3.12 -6.24
N ASP A 77 17.77 -3.86 -5.56
CA ASP A 77 17.53 -5.24 -5.11
C ASP A 77 17.12 -5.37 -3.64
N SER A 78 16.56 -4.30 -3.07
CA SER A 78 16.11 -4.25 -1.67
C SER A 78 15.17 -5.42 -1.36
N SER A 79 15.41 -6.09 -0.21
CA SER A 79 14.60 -7.22 0.26
C SER A 79 13.12 -6.88 0.44
N THR A 80 12.83 -5.60 0.68
CA THR A 80 11.48 -5.02 0.60
C THR A 80 11.43 -4.09 -0.62
N PRO A 81 10.60 -4.40 -1.64
CA PRO A 81 10.43 -3.53 -2.80
C PRO A 81 9.91 -2.17 -2.36
N ARG A 82 10.58 -1.11 -2.78
CA ARG A 82 10.12 0.26 -2.57
C ARG A 82 9.26 0.65 -3.76
N ILE A 83 8.05 1.11 -3.49
CA ILE A 83 7.09 1.47 -4.52
C ILE A 83 6.68 2.94 -4.41
N HIS A 84 6.19 3.46 -5.52
CA HIS A 84 5.59 4.78 -5.63
C HIS A 84 4.24 4.69 -6.32
N LEU A 85 3.29 5.51 -5.89
CA LEU A 85 1.95 5.57 -6.45
C LEU A 85 1.73 6.97 -7.01
N LEU A 86 1.54 7.07 -8.33
CA LEU A 86 1.11 8.29 -9.00
C LEU A 86 -0.37 8.16 -9.33
N SER A 87 -1.17 9.19 -9.07
CA SER A 87 -2.60 9.18 -9.39
C SER A 87 -3.11 10.57 -9.70
N ASN A 88 -4.02 10.68 -10.65
CA ASN A 88 -4.79 11.89 -10.96
C ASN A 88 -6.29 11.66 -10.78
N GLN A 89 -6.67 10.90 -9.74
CA GLN A 89 -8.03 10.45 -9.41
C GLN A 89 -8.54 9.30 -10.29
N ASN A 90 -8.53 9.46 -11.61
CA ASN A 90 -9.04 8.43 -12.52
C ASN A 90 -7.96 7.47 -13.00
N TYR A 91 -6.73 7.93 -13.22
CA TYR A 91 -5.63 7.08 -13.63
C TYR A 91 -4.65 6.91 -12.48
N SER A 92 -4.18 5.69 -12.25
CA SER A 92 -3.20 5.39 -11.21
C SER A 92 -2.10 4.47 -11.72
N ILE A 93 -0.88 4.72 -11.28
CA ILE A 93 0.32 3.94 -11.60
C ILE A 93 1.00 3.56 -10.30
N MET A 94 1.26 2.28 -10.09
CA MET A 94 2.22 1.81 -9.09
C MET A 94 3.49 1.42 -9.82
N ILE A 95 4.64 1.93 -9.37
CA ILE A 95 5.95 1.60 -9.91
C ILE A 95 6.94 1.32 -8.78
N SER A 96 7.76 0.29 -8.93
CA SER A 96 8.80 -0.10 -7.98
C SER A 96 10.14 0.53 -8.35
N THR A 97 11.09 0.53 -7.40
CA THR A 97 12.48 0.90 -7.66
C THR A 97 13.19 -0.04 -8.64
N ALA A 98 12.66 -1.23 -8.91
CA ALA A 98 13.24 -2.16 -9.87
C ALA A 98 12.57 -2.09 -11.26
N GLY A 99 11.55 -1.25 -11.44
CA GLY A 99 10.82 -1.03 -12.70
C GLY A 99 9.56 -1.87 -12.88
N GLY A 100 9.26 -2.76 -11.93
CA GLY A 100 7.98 -3.45 -11.88
C GLY A 100 6.84 -2.49 -11.52
N GLY A 101 5.61 -2.86 -11.83
CA GLY A 101 4.46 -1.99 -11.63
C GLY A 101 3.25 -2.34 -12.49
N TYR A 102 2.23 -1.51 -12.37
CA TYR A 102 1.03 -1.56 -13.19
C TYR A 102 0.41 -0.18 -13.33
N SER A 103 -0.53 -0.06 -14.27
CA SER A 103 -1.42 1.07 -14.39
C SER A 103 -2.88 0.65 -14.48
N LYS A 104 -3.76 1.49 -13.95
CA LYS A 104 -5.21 1.30 -14.00
C LYS A 104 -5.93 2.62 -14.24
N CYS A 105 -7.10 2.52 -14.85
CA CYS A 105 -8.06 3.61 -14.99
C CYS A 105 -9.33 3.21 -14.22
N ASP A 106 -9.63 3.91 -13.13
CA ASP A 106 -10.64 3.54 -12.14
C ASP A 106 -10.44 2.08 -11.64
N ASP A 107 -11.37 1.19 -11.98
CA ASP A 107 -11.34 -0.24 -11.65
C ASP A 107 -10.80 -1.11 -12.81
N LEU A 108 -10.43 -0.51 -13.94
CA LEU A 108 -9.93 -1.21 -15.12
C LEU A 108 -8.41 -1.26 -15.14
N ALA A 109 -7.84 -2.46 -15.13
CA ALA A 109 -6.41 -2.65 -15.35
C ALA A 109 -6.03 -2.31 -16.80
N VAL A 110 -5.13 -1.34 -16.98
CA VAL A 110 -4.61 -0.93 -18.30
C VAL A 110 -3.40 -1.78 -18.66
N THR A 111 -2.55 -2.07 -17.68
CA THR A 111 -1.51 -3.10 -17.79
C THR A 111 -1.78 -4.22 -16.79
N ARG A 112 -1.34 -5.44 -17.13
CA ARG A 112 -1.54 -6.62 -16.28
C ARG A 112 -0.81 -6.42 -14.95
N TRP A 113 -1.55 -6.49 -13.86
CA TRP A 113 -0.98 -6.57 -12.51
C TRP A 113 -0.88 -8.02 -12.06
N LYS A 114 0.27 -8.37 -11.46
CA LYS A 114 0.46 -9.57 -10.66
C LYS A 114 1.11 -9.16 -9.36
N GLU A 115 0.47 -9.45 -8.23
CA GLU A 115 1.07 -9.25 -6.91
C GLU A 115 2.19 -10.28 -6.71
N ASP A 116 3.43 -9.82 -6.81
CA ASP A 116 4.62 -10.65 -6.63
C ASP A 116 5.78 -9.78 -6.15
N ALA A 117 5.87 -9.61 -4.82
CA ALA A 117 6.92 -8.83 -4.18
C ALA A 117 8.31 -9.48 -4.27
N THR A 118 8.40 -10.72 -4.77
CA THR A 118 9.68 -11.45 -4.90
C THR A 118 10.29 -11.24 -6.28
N ARG A 119 9.48 -11.38 -7.34
CA ARG A 119 9.99 -11.31 -8.72
C ARG A 119 9.89 -9.93 -9.32
N ASP A 120 8.83 -9.19 -8.99
CA ASP A 120 8.55 -7.83 -9.48
C ASP A 120 8.75 -7.65 -11.01
N ASN A 121 8.49 -8.72 -11.77
CA ASN A 121 8.86 -8.81 -13.19
C ASN A 121 7.73 -8.43 -14.14
N SER A 122 6.67 -7.81 -13.63
CA SER A 122 5.54 -7.30 -14.39
C SER A 122 5.61 -5.77 -14.34
N GLY A 123 5.70 -5.12 -15.49
CA GLY A 123 5.92 -3.67 -15.57
C GLY A 123 6.10 -3.20 -17.00
N SER A 124 6.45 -1.93 -17.14
CA SER A 124 6.79 -1.31 -18.43
C SER A 124 8.30 -1.14 -18.52
N PHE A 125 8.92 -1.91 -19.42
CA PHE A 125 10.38 -1.97 -19.52
C PHE A 125 10.88 -1.42 -20.84
N ILE A 126 11.96 -0.64 -20.80
CA ILE A 126 12.68 -0.18 -21.98
C ILE A 126 13.99 -0.97 -22.05
N PHE A 127 14.18 -1.67 -23.16
CA PHE A 127 15.40 -2.41 -23.44
C PHE A 127 16.29 -1.63 -24.38
N VAL A 128 17.59 -1.60 -24.07
CA VAL A 128 18.63 -1.01 -24.89
C VAL A 128 19.58 -2.12 -25.33
N ARG A 129 19.92 -2.16 -26.62
CA ARG A 129 20.90 -3.08 -27.19
C ARG A 129 22.01 -2.29 -27.86
N ASP A 130 23.24 -2.53 -27.45
CA ASP A 130 24.42 -2.11 -28.18
C ASP A 130 24.70 -3.13 -29.29
N LEU A 131 24.71 -2.69 -30.54
CA LEU A 131 24.94 -3.55 -31.71
C LEU A 131 26.44 -3.79 -31.97
N THR A 132 27.32 -2.98 -31.38
CA THR A 132 28.78 -3.11 -31.54
C THR A 132 29.32 -4.19 -30.62
N GLU A 133 28.88 -4.19 -29.36
CA GLU A 133 29.32 -5.14 -28.33
C GLU A 133 28.34 -6.30 -28.11
N ASP A 134 27.19 -6.27 -28.80
CA ASP A 134 26.06 -7.21 -28.65
C ASP A 134 25.54 -7.35 -27.20
N LYS A 135 25.54 -6.24 -26.45
CA LYS A 135 25.07 -6.20 -25.06
C LYS A 135 23.64 -5.70 -24.98
N ILE A 136 22.85 -6.28 -24.08
CA ILE A 136 21.46 -5.87 -23.82
C ILE A 136 21.30 -5.54 -22.34
N TRP A 137 20.63 -4.43 -22.05
CA TRP A 137 20.20 -4.07 -20.70
C TRP A 137 18.82 -3.41 -20.71
N SER A 138 18.20 -3.32 -19.54
CA SER A 138 16.97 -2.56 -19.32
C SER A 138 17.31 -1.25 -18.61
N THR A 139 16.51 -0.20 -18.81
CA THR A 139 16.69 1.08 -18.10
C THR A 139 16.40 0.96 -16.60
N SER A 140 15.56 -0.01 -16.23
CA SER A 140 15.32 -0.45 -14.86
C SER A 140 16.11 -1.72 -14.55
N TYR A 141 16.29 -2.03 -13.27
CA TYR A 141 17.02 -3.24 -12.85
C TYR A 141 16.35 -4.54 -13.34
N LEU A 142 15.04 -4.65 -13.20
CA LEU A 142 14.25 -5.74 -13.76
C LEU A 142 13.80 -5.41 -15.19
N PRO A 143 13.56 -6.44 -16.03
CA PRO A 143 13.50 -7.86 -15.70
C PRO A 143 14.82 -8.62 -15.87
N LEU A 144 15.88 -7.96 -16.35
CA LEU A 144 17.15 -8.63 -16.64
C LEU A 144 18.02 -8.89 -15.40
N ALA A 145 17.83 -8.12 -14.32
CA ALA A 145 18.58 -8.21 -13.07
C ALA A 145 20.10 -8.09 -13.25
N ASN A 146 20.55 -7.41 -14.31
CA ASN A 146 21.95 -7.11 -14.54
C ASN A 146 22.37 -5.97 -13.62
N LEU A 147 23.44 -6.16 -12.85
CA LEU A 147 23.95 -5.14 -11.95
C LEU A 147 24.55 -3.98 -12.78
N PRO A 148 23.99 -2.77 -12.72
CA PRO A 148 24.51 -1.64 -13.48
C PRO A 148 25.72 -1.00 -12.77
N ALA A 149 26.54 -0.28 -13.53
CA ALA A 149 27.64 0.52 -12.95
C ALA A 149 27.12 1.68 -12.09
N SER A 150 25.95 2.21 -12.41
CA SER A 150 25.24 3.25 -11.65
C SER A 150 23.74 3.01 -11.78
N TYR A 151 23.02 3.15 -10.66
CA TYR A 151 21.57 3.08 -10.62
C TYR A 151 21.04 4.22 -9.75
N LYS A 152 20.02 4.92 -10.24
CA LYS A 152 19.35 5.96 -9.48
C LYS A 152 17.88 5.95 -9.85
N VAL A 153 17.04 5.97 -8.82
CA VAL A 153 15.60 6.15 -8.92
C VAL A 153 15.21 7.32 -8.03
N SER A 154 14.32 8.17 -8.51
CA SER A 154 13.84 9.37 -7.84
C SER A 154 12.31 9.35 -7.83
N PHE A 155 11.71 9.27 -6.66
CA PHE A 155 10.26 9.35 -6.49
C PHE A 155 9.88 10.76 -6.08
N GLY A 156 9.31 11.54 -7.01
CA GLY A 156 8.69 12.85 -6.77
C GLY A 156 7.18 12.74 -6.57
N GLU A 157 6.47 13.85 -6.42
CA GLU A 157 5.00 13.82 -6.23
C GLU A 157 4.26 13.57 -7.55
N GLU A 158 4.83 14.05 -8.64
CA GLU A 158 4.24 14.07 -9.98
C GLU A 158 4.91 13.11 -10.96
N LYS A 159 6.07 12.56 -10.62
CA LYS A 159 6.89 11.73 -11.52
C LYS A 159 7.82 10.76 -10.80
N VAL A 160 8.26 9.76 -11.57
CA VAL A 160 9.32 8.81 -11.21
C VAL A 160 10.37 8.81 -12.31
N GLU A 161 11.66 8.90 -11.92
CA GLU A 161 12.83 8.97 -12.82
C GLU A 161 13.94 8.04 -12.39
#